data_AF-A0A967XZ12-F1
#
_entry.id   AF-A0A967XZ12-F1
#
_cell.length_a   1.000
_cell.length_b   1.000
_cell.length_c   1.000
_cell.angle_alpha   90.00
_cell.angle_beta   90.00
_cell.angle_gamma   90.00
#
_symmetry.space_group_name_H-M   'P 1'
#
loop_
_entity.id
_entity.type
_entity.pdbx_description
1 polymer ?
#
loop_
_entity_poly.entity_id
_entity_poly.type
_entity_poly.pdbx_seq_one_letter_code
_entity_poly.pdbx_strand_id
1 'polypeptide(L)'
;YQYNPVKTIKTNVMGTINMLGLSKRVKARMMLASTSEVYGDPQVHPQTESYWGHVNPIGIRSCYDEGKRVAETLMMDYHRQNKVDIKIIRIFNTYGPRMAPNDGRVVSNFILQALR
;
A
#
# COMPACT_ATOMS: atom_id res chain seq x y z
N TYR A 1 -2.94 1.57 11.26
CA TYR A 1 -2.74 0.13 10.95
C TYR A 1 -2.30 -0.67 12.17
N GLN A 2 -1.41 -0.13 13.03
CA GLN A 2 -0.93 -0.84 14.23
C GLN A 2 -2.03 -1.19 15.26
N TYR A 3 -3.14 -0.44 15.31
CA TYR A 3 -4.27 -0.74 16.21
C TYR A 3 -4.91 -2.12 15.96
N ASN A 4 -4.91 -2.62 14.71
CA ASN A 4 -5.40 -3.96 14.39
C ASN A 4 -4.63 -4.55 13.19
N PRO A 5 -3.48 -5.21 13.44
CA PRO A 5 -2.60 -5.70 12.39
C PRO A 5 -3.24 -6.83 11.58
N VAL A 6 -4.01 -7.72 12.24
CA VAL A 6 -4.71 -8.82 11.58
C VAL A 6 -5.78 -8.31 10.60
N LYS A 7 -6.55 -7.29 11.01
CA LYS A 7 -7.52 -6.65 10.11
C LYS A 7 -6.81 -5.98 8.94
N THR A 8 -5.68 -5.31 9.18
CA THR A 8 -4.89 -4.64 8.15
C THR A 8 -4.44 -5.61 7.06
N ILE A 9 -3.83 -6.74 7.44
CA ILE A 9 -3.34 -7.72 6.45
C ILE A 9 -4.51 -8.38 5.71
N LYS A 10 -5.59 -8.74 6.42
CA LYS A 10 -6.81 -9.31 5.79
C LYS A 10 -7.40 -8.37 4.76
N THR A 11 -7.51 -7.08 5.06
CA THR A 11 -8.04 -6.09 4.11
C THR A 11 -7.16 -5.98 2.87
N ASN A 12 -5.83 -5.95 3.02
CA ASN A 12 -4.92 -5.85 1.87
C ASN A 12 -4.95 -7.12 1.00
N VAL A 13 -4.98 -8.31 1.60
CA VAL A 13 -4.94 -9.58 0.84
C VAL A 13 -6.32 -9.93 0.29
N MET A 14 -7.31 -10.11 1.16
CA MET A 14 -8.66 -10.54 0.75
C MET A 14 -9.35 -9.48 -0.09
N GLY A 15 -9.16 -8.20 0.24
CA GLY A 15 -9.71 -7.08 -0.53
C GLY A 15 -9.17 -7.07 -1.95
N THR A 16 -7.85 -7.21 -2.11
CA THR A 16 -7.21 -7.27 -3.44
C THR A 16 -7.70 -8.47 -4.24
N ILE A 17 -7.77 -9.67 -3.64
CA ILE A 17 -8.28 -10.88 -4.32
C ILE A 17 -9.71 -10.67 -4.82
N ASN A 18 -10.60 -10.13 -3.97
CA ASN A 18 -12.00 -9.92 -4.33
C ASN A 18 -12.15 -8.91 -5.47
N MET A 19 -11.40 -7.81 -5.43
CA MET A 19 -11.45 -6.77 -6.46
C MET A 19 -10.83 -7.22 -7.78
N LEU A 20 -9.76 -8.00 -7.73
CA LEU A 20 -9.17 -8.62 -8.93
C LEU A 20 -10.11 -9.67 -9.54
N GLY A 21 -10.74 -10.50 -8.71
CA GLY A 21 -11.76 -11.45 -9.14
C GLY A 21 -12.97 -10.78 -9.79
N LEU A 22 -13.42 -9.65 -9.23
CA LEU A 22 -14.45 -8.82 -9.85
C LEU A 22 -13.97 -8.24 -11.18
N SER A 23 -12.80 -7.59 -11.19
CA SER A 23 -12.24 -6.94 -12.38
C SER A 23 -12.04 -7.91 -13.54
N LYS A 24 -11.60 -9.13 -13.26
CA LYS A 24 -11.53 -10.23 -14.22
C LYS A 24 -12.90 -10.57 -14.83
N ARG A 25 -13.94 -10.72 -13.99
CA ARG A 25 -15.30 -11.08 -14.44
C ARG A 25 -15.92 -10.01 -15.32
N VAL A 26 -15.77 -8.74 -14.94
CA VAL A 26 -16.40 -7.62 -15.65
C VAL A 26 -15.48 -6.91 -16.66
N LYS A 27 -14.25 -7.41 -16.83
CA LYS A 27 -13.21 -6.83 -17.70
C LYS A 27 -12.89 -5.36 -17.37
N ALA A 28 -12.96 -5.00 -16.09
CA ALA A 28 -12.60 -3.65 -15.63
C ALA A 28 -11.09 -3.50 -15.47
N ARG A 29 -10.59 -2.27 -15.68
CA ARG A 29 -9.24 -1.86 -15.28
C ARG A 29 -9.21 -1.62 -13.77
N MET A 30 -8.24 -2.24 -13.08
CA MET A 30 -8.03 -2.05 -11.64
C MET A 30 -6.77 -1.24 -11.37
N MET A 31 -6.88 -0.22 -10.51
CA MET A 31 -5.74 0.54 -10.02
C MET A 31 -5.49 0.24 -8.54
N LEU A 32 -4.27 -0.16 -8.21
CA LEU A 32 -3.82 -0.35 -6.84
C LEU A 32 -3.11 0.91 -6.36
N ALA A 33 -3.66 1.52 -5.31
CA ALA A 33 -2.94 2.48 -4.48
C ALA A 33 -1.96 1.72 -3.55
N SER A 34 -0.76 1.49 -4.07
CA SER A 34 0.38 1.01 -3.29
C SER A 34 1.03 2.17 -2.54
N THR A 35 2.23 1.96 -1.99
CA THR A 35 2.89 2.90 -1.08
C THR A 35 4.40 2.85 -1.27
N SER A 36 5.08 3.95 -0.96
CA SER A 36 6.55 3.99 -0.83
C SER A 36 7.08 3.04 0.25
N GLU A 37 6.25 2.62 1.21
CA GLU A 37 6.65 1.67 2.27
C GLU A 37 7.02 0.28 1.72
N VAL A 38 6.65 -0.06 0.47
CA VAL A 38 7.12 -1.32 -0.16
C VAL A 38 8.63 -1.33 -0.37
N TYR A 39 9.28 -0.16 -0.34
CA TYR A 39 10.74 -0.01 -0.38
C TYR A 39 11.39 -0.19 1.00
N GLY A 40 10.64 -0.14 2.10
CA GLY A 40 11.13 -0.36 3.46
C GLY A 40 12.13 0.70 3.93
N ASP A 41 13.27 0.24 4.45
CA ASP A 41 14.41 1.06 4.80
C ASP A 41 15.45 1.03 3.66
N PRO A 42 15.30 1.89 2.64
CA PRO A 42 15.99 1.74 1.37
C PRO A 42 17.49 1.95 1.51
N GLN A 43 18.26 1.05 0.89
CA GLN A 43 19.72 1.14 0.82
C GLN A 43 20.21 1.94 -0.40
N VAL A 44 19.29 2.55 -1.15
CA VAL A 44 19.56 3.32 -2.37
C VAL A 44 18.77 4.62 -2.39
N HIS A 45 19.34 5.65 -3.02
CA HIS A 45 18.71 6.95 -3.19
C HIS A 45 19.00 7.53 -4.59
N PRO A 46 17.98 7.96 -5.36
CA PRO A 46 16.54 7.89 -5.07
C PRO A 46 15.97 6.47 -5.19
N GLN A 47 14.75 6.24 -4.70
CA GLN A 47 14.07 4.95 -4.82
C GLN A 47 13.32 4.86 -6.16
N THR A 48 13.89 4.12 -7.11
CA THR A 48 13.25 3.81 -8.40
C THR A 48 12.34 2.58 -8.29
N GLU A 49 11.42 2.39 -9.23
CA GLU A 49 10.48 1.26 -9.24
C GLU A 49 11.17 -0.10 -9.41
N SER A 50 12.37 -0.12 -9.98
CA SER A 50 13.23 -1.30 -10.10
C SER A 50 13.81 -1.79 -8.77
N TYR A 51 13.84 -0.94 -7.74
CA TYR A 51 14.33 -1.33 -6.42
C TYR A 51 13.33 -2.26 -5.71
N TRP A 52 13.83 -3.38 -5.18
CA TRP A 52 12.99 -4.40 -4.54
C TRP A 52 12.52 -4.06 -3.13
N GLY A 53 13.18 -3.10 -2.48
CA GLY A 53 12.95 -2.75 -1.09
C GLY A 53 13.74 -3.59 -0.10
N HIS A 54 13.95 -3.02 1.08
CA HIS A 54 14.58 -3.67 2.23
C HIS A 54 13.60 -3.59 3.41
N VAL A 55 12.73 -4.59 3.50
CA VAL A 55 11.58 -4.64 4.41
C VAL A 55 11.75 -5.82 5.36
N ASN A 56 11.50 -5.61 6.66
CA ASN A 56 11.44 -6.70 7.63
C ASN A 56 10.05 -7.36 7.56
N PRO A 57 9.94 -8.68 7.31
CA PRO A 57 8.66 -9.35 7.14
C PRO A 57 7.91 -9.66 8.45
N ILE A 58 8.55 -9.55 9.62
CA ILE A 58 7.97 -9.92 10.93
C ILE A 58 7.94 -8.76 11.94
N GLY A 59 8.31 -7.55 11.51
CA GLY A 59 8.20 -6.35 12.32
C GLY A 59 6.76 -5.94 12.63
N ILE A 60 6.58 -5.05 13.61
CA ILE A 60 5.26 -4.55 14.02
C ILE A 60 4.50 -3.82 12.89
N ARG A 61 5.24 -3.31 11.90
CA ARG A 61 4.70 -2.62 10.72
C ARG A 61 4.39 -3.55 9.55
N SER A 62 4.91 -4.77 9.57
CA SER A 62 4.87 -5.69 8.42
C SER A 62 3.46 -6.04 7.97
N CYS A 63 2.46 -6.00 8.85
CA CYS A 63 1.06 -6.18 8.48
C CYS A 63 0.58 -5.20 7.39
N TYR A 64 1.17 -4.01 7.32
CA TYR A 64 0.91 -3.02 6.29
C TYR A 64 1.89 -3.17 5.12
N ASP A 65 3.19 -3.22 5.40
CA ASP A 65 4.25 -3.22 4.38
C ASP A 65 4.18 -4.48 3.51
N GLU A 66 4.16 -5.67 4.13
CA GLU A 66 3.98 -6.94 3.41
C GLU A 66 2.59 -7.07 2.83
N GLY A 67 1.57 -6.49 3.48
CA GLY A 67 0.22 -6.44 2.93
C GLY A 67 0.18 -5.75 1.56
N LYS A 68 0.89 -4.63 1.43
CA LYS A 68 0.99 -3.90 0.16
C LYS A 68 1.89 -4.61 -0.86
N ARG A 69 2.99 -5.22 -0.42
CA ARG A 69 3.86 -6.03 -1.29
C ARG A 69 3.12 -7.23 -1.89
N VAL A 70 2.40 -7.99 -1.07
CA VAL A 70 1.57 -9.12 -1.53
C VAL A 70 0.45 -8.65 -2.46
N ALA A 71 -0.14 -7.47 -2.20
CA ALA A 71 -1.14 -6.91 -3.12
C ALA A 71 -0.55 -6.59 -4.51
N GLU A 72 0.68 -6.07 -4.61
CA GLU A 72 1.38 -5.88 -5.89
C GLU A 72 1.62 -7.22 -6.60
N THR A 73 2.04 -8.25 -5.87
CA THR A 73 2.21 -9.62 -6.41
C THR A 73 0.91 -10.14 -7.01
N LEU A 74 -0.19 -10.05 -6.27
CA LEU A 74 -1.52 -10.48 -6.74
C LEU A 74 -1.95 -9.74 -8.00
N MET A 75 -1.77 -8.42 -8.05
CA MET A 75 -2.06 -7.62 -9.25
C MET A 75 -1.30 -8.17 -10.46
N MET A 76 0.01 -8.34 -10.32
CA MET A 76 0.88 -8.80 -11.40
C MET A 76 0.58 -10.24 -11.84
N ASP A 77 0.22 -11.14 -10.92
CA ASP A 77 -0.17 -12.51 -11.25
C ASP A 77 -1.48 -12.58 -12.03
N TYR A 78 -2.50 -11.82 -11.60
CA TYR A 78 -3.76 -11.70 -12.35
C TYR A 78 -3.54 -11.09 -13.75
N HIS A 79 -2.62 -10.14 -13.87
CA HIS A 79 -2.24 -9.59 -15.18
C HIS A 79 -1.55 -10.66 -16.05
N ARG A 80 -0.55 -11.36 -15.53
CA ARG A 80 0.19 -12.39 -16.28
C ARG A 80 -0.72 -13.53 -16.74
N GLN A 81 -1.52 -14.08 -15.83
CA GLN A 81 -2.34 -15.28 -16.05
C GLN A 81 -3.70 -15.01 -16.70
N ASN A 82 -4.34 -13.88 -16.40
CA ASN A 82 -5.71 -13.60 -16.83
C ASN A 82 -5.85 -12.31 -17.64
N LYS A 83 -4.74 -11.62 -17.91
CA LYS A 83 -4.70 -10.37 -18.70
C LYS A 83 -5.64 -9.29 -18.13
N VAL A 84 -5.87 -9.29 -16.81
CA VAL A 84 -6.58 -8.18 -16.15
C VAL A 84 -5.79 -6.91 -16.38
N ASP A 85 -6.46 -5.85 -16.85
CA ASP A 85 -5.83 -4.55 -17.02
C ASP A 85 -5.58 -3.93 -15.65
N ILE A 86 -4.31 -3.71 -15.30
CA ILE A 86 -3.90 -3.26 -13.99
C ILE A 86 -3.04 -2.00 -14.07
N LYS A 87 -3.08 -1.20 -13.00
CA LYS A 87 -2.14 -0.12 -12.73
C LYS A 87 -1.71 -0.19 -11.27
N ILE A 88 -0.42 -0.01 -11.00
CA ILE A 88 0.14 0.04 -9.65
C ILE A 88 0.78 1.42 -9.48
N ILE A 89 0.42 2.13 -8.41
CA ILE A 89 0.98 3.45 -8.09
C ILE A 89 1.56 3.38 -6.67
N ARG A 90 2.87 3.64 -6.53
CA ARG A 90 3.56 3.68 -5.23
C ARG A 90 3.52 5.10 -4.68
N ILE A 91 2.55 5.36 -3.80
CA ILE A 91 2.28 6.70 -3.29
C ILE A 91 3.28 7.06 -2.18
N PHE A 92 3.99 8.18 -2.35
CA PHE A 92 4.83 8.79 -1.32
C PHE A 92 3.98 9.60 -0.33
N ASN A 93 4.59 10.16 0.71
CA ASN A 93 3.87 10.96 1.71
C ASN A 93 3.06 12.08 1.05
N THR A 94 1.75 12.04 1.26
CA THR A 94 0.77 13.01 0.77
C THR A 94 0.16 13.78 1.93
N TYR A 95 -0.10 15.07 1.74
CA TYR A 95 -0.78 15.93 2.68
C TYR A 95 -1.76 16.89 1.98
N GLY A 96 -2.76 17.39 2.71
CA GLY A 96 -3.73 18.34 2.16
C GLY A 96 -5.02 18.47 2.98
N PRO A 97 -6.01 19.24 2.49
CA PRO A 97 -7.32 19.37 3.14
C PRO A 97 -8.02 18.02 3.35
N ARG A 98 -8.81 17.88 4.42
CA ARG A 98 -9.55 16.66 4.82
C ARG A 98 -8.71 15.46 5.24
N MET A 99 -7.42 15.66 5.52
CA MET A 99 -6.65 14.63 6.22
C MET A 99 -7.31 14.27 7.55
N ALA A 100 -7.28 12.98 7.90
CA ALA A 100 -7.75 12.55 9.20
C ALA A 100 -6.89 13.21 10.29
N PRO A 101 -7.48 13.95 11.25
CA PRO A 101 -6.71 14.67 12.26
C PRO A 101 -5.74 13.76 13.03
N ASN A 102 -6.18 12.53 13.32
CA ASN A 102 -5.44 11.55 14.09
C ASN A 102 -4.76 10.47 13.21
N ASP A 103 -4.38 10.77 11.97
CA ASP A 103 -3.76 9.76 11.10
C ASP A 103 -2.36 9.31 11.57
N GLY A 104 -1.78 10.02 12.55
CA GLY A 104 -0.52 9.70 13.20
C GLY A 104 0.72 10.07 12.37
N ARG A 105 0.57 10.72 11.22
CA ARG A 105 1.69 11.26 10.44
C ARG A 105 2.22 12.54 11.07
N VAL A 106 3.51 12.77 10.86
CA VAL A 106 4.28 13.88 11.43
C VAL A 106 3.65 15.25 11.10
N VAL A 107 3.25 15.48 9.84
CA VAL A 107 2.66 16.75 9.40
C VAL A 107 1.33 17.03 10.11
N SER A 108 0.44 16.03 10.19
CA SER A 108 -0.84 16.14 10.88
C SER A 108 -0.64 16.46 12.36
N ASN A 109 0.32 15.77 13.01
CA ASN A 109 0.64 15.97 14.42
C ASN A 109 1.21 17.37 14.68
N PHE A 110 2.12 17.88 13.85
CA PHE A 110 2.66 19.23 14.01
C PHE A 110 1.59 20.31 13.80
N ILE A 111 0.72 20.15 12.80
CA ILE A 111 -0.40 21.09 12.60
C ILE A 111 -1.32 21.09 13.83
N LEU A 112 -1.69 19.93 14.35
CA LEU A 112 -2.53 19.84 15.55
C LEU A 112 -1.86 20.38 16.81
N GLN A 113 -0.55 20.19 16.96
CA GLN A 113 0.22 20.74 18.08
C GLN A 113 0.35 22.26 18.00
N ALA A 114 0.47 22.83 16.80
CA ALA A 114 0.55 24.28 16.60
C ALA A 114 -0.80 25.00 16.76
N LEU A 115 -1.91 24.28 16.56
CA LEU A 115 -3.28 24.80 16.74
C LEU A 115 -3.80 24.67 18.18
N ARG A 116 -3.05 24.01 19.07
CA ARG A 116 -3.33 23.87 20.49
C ARG A 116 -2.39 24.75 21.30
#